data_AF-A0A7Y1U813-F1
#
_entry.id   AF-A0A7Y1U813-F1
#
_cell.length_a   1.000
_cell.length_b   1.000
_cell.length_c   1.000
_cell.angle_alpha   90.00
_cell.angle_beta   90.00
_cell.angle_gamma   90.00
#
_symmetry.space_group_name_H-M   'P 1'
#
loop_
_entity.id
_entity.type
_entity.pdbx_description
1 polymer ?
#
loop_
_entity_poly.entity_id
_entity_poly.type
_entity_poly.pdbx_seq_one_letter_code
_entity_poly.pdbx_strand_id
1 'polypeptide(L)'
;MKRRKFIRTSGSLVAGTGLIGLSACGSGSSTSVETTDTAAGSGSVVTPFELPALPYAYDALEPNIDARTMTIHHDKHHAGYVKKLNKALETHPAAGAGLVELITNVTDNDADTGIRNNGGGHFNHSMYWEVMAPGGPEAPSGELGDAITAAFGSMEEFMT
;
A
#
# COMPACT_ATOMS: atom_id res chain seq x y z
N MET A 1 21.07 14.17 8.88
CA MET A 1 20.69 15.54 9.33
C MET A 1 19.41 15.45 10.17
N LYS A 2 19.41 16.01 11.39
CA LYS A 2 18.35 15.79 12.40
C LYS A 2 17.15 16.71 12.16
N ARG A 3 15.97 16.13 11.91
CA ARG A 3 14.67 16.75 11.56
C ARG A 3 14.20 17.89 12.49
N ARG A 4 14.79 18.02 13.68
CA ARG A 4 14.47 19.04 14.68
C ARG A 4 15.00 20.45 14.36
N LYS A 5 15.97 20.59 13.44
CA LYS A 5 16.54 21.92 13.09
C LYS A 5 15.68 22.69 12.08
N PHE A 6 14.89 22.00 11.25
CA PHE A 6 14.09 22.61 10.18
C PHE A 6 12.92 23.45 10.71
N ILE A 7 12.25 22.99 11.77
CA ILE A 7 11.05 23.66 12.32
C ILE A 7 11.38 25.01 12.98
N ARG A 8 12.62 25.24 13.44
CA ARG A 8 12.99 26.50 14.12
C ARG A 8 13.40 27.63 13.17
N THR A 9 13.57 27.37 11.88
CA THR A 9 14.13 28.37 10.94
C THR A 9 13.08 29.05 10.06
N SER A 10 11.86 28.51 9.98
CA SER A 10 10.87 28.96 8.98
C SER A 10 9.85 30.01 9.47
N GLY A 11 9.95 30.47 10.72
CA GLY A 11 8.97 31.39 11.31
C GLY A 11 9.49 32.81 11.44
N SER A 12 9.68 33.54 10.33
CA SER A 12 9.77 35.03 10.28
C SER A 12 9.93 35.52 8.82
N LEU A 13 8.88 36.08 8.21
CA LEU A 13 8.89 37.44 7.66
C LEU A 13 7.50 37.90 7.22
N VAL A 14 7.23 39.19 7.45
CA VAL A 14 5.98 39.92 7.31
C VAL A 14 6.07 40.88 6.10
N ALA A 15 4.93 41.09 5.44
CA ALA A 15 4.44 42.24 4.66
C ALA A 15 5.30 42.93 3.57
N GLY A 16 4.65 43.21 2.43
CA GLY A 16 5.13 44.19 1.44
C GLY A 16 4.13 44.41 0.28
N THR A 17 3.63 45.64 0.16
CA THR A 17 2.58 46.17 -0.72
C THR A 17 3.14 46.70 -2.06
N GLY A 18 2.32 46.75 -3.14
CA GLY A 18 2.50 47.66 -4.31
C GLY A 18 2.22 46.99 -5.67
N LEU A 19 1.11 47.27 -6.37
CA LEU A 19 0.79 48.38 -7.28
C LEU A 19 1.26 48.19 -8.75
N ILE A 20 0.25 48.00 -9.63
CA ILE A 20 0.03 48.51 -11.01
C ILE A 20 1.07 48.24 -12.12
N GLY A 21 0.59 47.62 -13.21
CA GLY A 21 1.20 47.69 -14.55
C GLY A 21 0.24 47.22 -15.64
N LEU A 22 -0.21 48.16 -16.48
CA LEU A 22 -1.15 48.05 -17.60
C LEU A 22 -0.40 47.79 -18.94
N SER A 23 -1.11 47.35 -19.98
CA SER A 23 -0.72 47.28 -21.42
C SER A 23 0.18 46.09 -21.83
N ALA A 24 0.03 45.43 -22.98
CA ALA A 24 -0.70 45.71 -24.21
C ALA A 24 -1.08 44.41 -24.95
N CYS A 25 -2.08 44.52 -25.84
CA CYS A 25 -2.40 43.54 -26.87
C CYS A 25 -1.23 43.39 -27.87
N GLY A 26 -0.95 42.15 -28.28
CA GLY A 26 -0.09 41.83 -29.40
C GLY A 26 -0.64 40.60 -30.13
N SER A 27 -1.39 40.84 -31.20
CA SER A 27 -1.81 39.82 -32.16
C SER A 27 -0.59 39.31 -32.92
N GLY A 28 -0.36 38.00 -32.87
CA GLY A 28 0.64 37.30 -33.66
C GLY A 28 0.09 35.95 -34.09
N SER A 29 -0.58 35.93 -35.23
CA SER A 29 -1.01 34.72 -35.92
C SER A 29 0.22 34.06 -36.55
N SER A 30 0.51 32.83 -36.15
CA SER A 30 1.38 31.91 -36.88
C SER A 30 0.87 30.49 -36.67
N THR A 31 0.15 30.02 -37.69
CA THR A 31 -0.20 28.63 -37.97
C THR A 31 1.03 27.72 -37.94
N SER A 32 0.99 26.67 -37.13
CA SER A 32 1.91 25.53 -37.24
C SER A 32 1.10 24.22 -37.26
N VAL A 33 0.98 23.69 -38.47
CA VAL A 33 0.88 22.28 -38.89
C VAL A 33 0.51 21.27 -37.80
N GLU A 34 -0.73 20.81 -37.86
CA GLU A 34 -1.22 19.64 -37.14
C GLU A 34 -0.71 18.40 -37.88
N THR A 35 0.37 17.83 -37.38
CA THR A 35 0.85 16.50 -37.79
C THR A 35 0.20 15.52 -36.85
N THR A 36 -0.76 14.74 -37.36
CA THR A 36 -1.40 13.64 -36.64
C THR A 36 -0.37 12.54 -36.39
N ASP A 37 0.36 12.65 -35.29
CA ASP A 37 1.18 11.56 -34.80
C ASP A 37 0.29 10.56 -34.06
N THR A 38 0.32 9.34 -34.55
CA THR A 38 -0.49 8.23 -34.04
C THR A 38 0.27 7.65 -32.85
N ALA A 39 0.10 8.25 -31.67
CA ALA A 39 0.62 7.69 -30.43
C ALA A 39 -0.37 6.63 -29.89
N ALA A 40 -0.06 5.38 -30.20
CA ALA A 40 -0.56 4.21 -29.51
C ALA A 40 -0.27 4.30 -28.00
N GLY A 41 -1.21 3.80 -27.19
CA GLY A 41 -1.01 3.54 -25.77
C GLY A 41 -1.68 4.53 -24.83
N SER A 42 -3.02 4.47 -24.74
CA SER A 42 -3.74 4.91 -23.55
C SER A 42 -3.30 4.06 -22.35
N GLY A 43 -2.24 4.47 -21.66
CA GLY A 43 -1.82 3.92 -20.38
C GLY A 43 -2.76 4.33 -19.26
N SER A 44 -3.95 3.74 -19.24
CA SER A 44 -4.90 3.73 -18.11
C SER A 44 -5.33 2.27 -17.98
N VAL A 45 -5.09 1.57 -16.88
CA VAL A 45 -5.43 1.96 -15.52
C VAL A 45 -4.37 1.42 -14.55
N VAL A 46 -3.66 2.29 -13.83
CA VAL A 46 -3.03 1.89 -12.56
C VAL A 46 -4.18 1.79 -11.57
N THR A 47 -4.69 0.59 -11.32
CA THR A 47 -5.59 0.40 -10.18
C THR A 47 -4.71 0.36 -8.93
N PRO A 48 -4.74 1.39 -8.07
CA PRO A 48 -4.01 1.33 -6.81
C PRO A 48 -4.56 0.17 -5.99
N PHE A 49 -3.68 -0.52 -5.25
CA PHE A 49 -4.11 -1.45 -4.23
C PHE A 49 -4.91 -0.71 -3.16
N GLU A 50 -5.91 -1.37 -2.61
CA GLU A 50 -6.79 -0.82 -1.57
C GLU A 50 -6.59 -1.56 -0.26
N LEU A 51 -6.87 -0.88 0.85
CA LEU A 51 -6.92 -1.53 2.16
C LEU A 51 -8.21 -2.37 2.21
N PRO A 52 -8.14 -3.70 2.34
CA PRO A 52 -9.33 -4.53 2.52
C PRO A 52 -10.07 -4.12 3.78
N ALA A 53 -11.40 -4.26 3.80
CA ALA A 53 -12.14 -4.11 5.05
C ALA A 53 -11.89 -5.32 5.96
N LEU A 54 -11.87 -5.10 7.28
CA LEU A 54 -11.87 -6.22 8.22
C LEU A 54 -13.17 -7.04 8.07
N PRO A 55 -13.11 -8.38 8.12
CA PRO A 55 -14.29 -9.23 8.04
C PRO A 55 -15.09 -9.27 9.36
N TYR A 56 -14.60 -8.63 10.41
CA TYR A 56 -15.23 -8.53 11.73
C TYR A 56 -14.92 -7.17 12.39
N ALA A 57 -15.63 -6.86 13.47
CA ALA A 57 -15.40 -5.63 14.25
C ALA A 57 -14.01 -5.62 14.92
N TYR A 58 -13.46 -4.44 15.22
CA TYR A 58 -12.13 -4.32 15.81
C TYR A 58 -11.98 -5.00 17.18
N ASP A 59 -13.06 -5.12 17.95
CA ASP A 59 -13.10 -5.77 19.26
C ASP A 59 -13.50 -7.26 19.20
N ALA A 60 -13.76 -7.79 18.01
CA ALA A 60 -14.30 -9.15 17.85
C ALA A 60 -13.32 -10.27 18.24
N LEU A 61 -12.03 -9.95 18.40
CA LEU A 61 -10.98 -10.88 18.83
C LEU A 61 -10.59 -10.70 20.30
N GLU A 62 -11.30 -9.86 21.06
CA GLU A 62 -11.09 -9.79 22.50
C GLU A 62 -11.51 -11.10 23.20
N PRO A 63 -10.79 -11.54 24.26
CA PRO A 63 -9.67 -10.84 24.92
C PRO A 63 -8.28 -11.15 24.33
N ASN A 64 -8.21 -11.90 23.23
CA ASN A 64 -6.94 -12.40 22.67
C ASN A 64 -6.15 -11.32 21.92
N ILE A 65 -6.84 -10.43 21.21
CA ILE A 65 -6.26 -9.24 20.59
C ILE A 65 -7.17 -8.05 20.90
N ASP A 66 -6.63 -7.03 21.56
CA ASP A 66 -7.40 -5.85 21.96
C ASP A 66 -7.79 -4.95 20.78
N ALA A 67 -8.93 -4.27 20.92
CA ALA A 67 -9.47 -3.41 19.85
C ALA A 67 -8.52 -2.28 19.41
N ARG A 68 -7.69 -1.78 20.33
CA ARG A 68 -6.71 -0.71 20.02
C ARG A 68 -5.59 -1.26 19.14
N THR A 69 -5.10 -2.46 19.42
CA THR A 69 -4.14 -3.17 18.58
C THR A 69 -4.73 -3.39 17.19
N MET A 70 -5.94 -3.95 17.09
CA MET A 70 -6.61 -4.17 15.80
C MET A 70 -6.75 -2.88 14.99
N THR A 71 -7.18 -1.79 15.64
CA THR A 71 -7.33 -0.48 14.99
C THR A 71 -6.00 0.04 14.44
N ILE A 72 -4.92 -0.02 15.24
CA ILE A 72 -3.62 0.50 14.82
C ILE A 72 -2.99 -0.41 13.75
N HIS A 73 -3.09 -1.73 13.93
CA HIS A 73 -2.50 -2.72 13.02
C HIS A 73 -3.16 -2.67 11.64
N HIS A 74 -4.49 -2.55 11.58
CA HIS A 74 -5.20 -2.42 10.32
C HIS A 74 -5.07 -1.00 9.71
N ASP A 75 -5.57 0.03 10.41
CA ASP A 75 -5.76 1.36 9.81
C ASP A 75 -4.47 2.18 9.69
N LYS A 76 -3.39 1.76 10.37
CA LYS A 76 -2.08 2.42 10.29
C LYS A 76 -1.03 1.53 9.65
N HIS A 77 -0.81 0.33 10.16
CA HIS A 77 0.27 -0.53 9.65
C HIS A 77 -0.08 -1.12 8.29
N HIS A 78 -1.21 -1.82 8.15
CA HIS A 78 -1.65 -2.36 6.86
C HIS A 78 -1.88 -1.24 5.83
N ALA A 79 -2.62 -0.19 6.20
CA ALA A 79 -2.81 1.00 5.36
C ALA A 79 -1.47 1.63 4.91
N GLY A 80 -0.46 1.61 5.78
CA GLY A 80 0.88 2.10 5.50
C GLY A 80 1.60 1.28 4.43
N TYR A 81 1.45 -0.04 4.43
CA TYR A 81 1.96 -0.91 3.38
C TYR A 81 1.26 -0.62 2.05
N VAL A 82 -0.06 -0.57 2.02
CA VAL A 82 -0.85 -0.27 0.81
C VAL A 82 -0.41 1.07 0.19
N LYS A 83 -0.32 2.13 1.01
CA LYS A 83 0.11 3.45 0.54
C LYS A 83 1.52 3.44 -0.05
N LYS A 84 2.47 2.77 0.61
CA LYS A 84 3.87 2.72 0.16
C LYS A 84 4.07 1.81 -1.04
N LEU A 85 3.28 0.73 -1.16
CA LEU A 85 3.26 -0.13 -2.34
C LEU A 85 2.80 0.66 -3.56
N ASN A 86 1.66 1.35 -3.46
CA ASN A 86 1.17 2.21 -4.53
C ASN A 86 2.21 3.27 -4.93
N LYS A 87 2.89 3.87 -3.93
CA LYS A 87 3.96 4.83 -4.20
C LYS A 87 5.16 4.21 -4.92
N ALA A 88 5.55 2.98 -4.59
CA ALA A 88 6.64 2.28 -5.25
C ALA A 88 6.32 1.96 -6.72
N LEU A 89 5.05 1.68 -7.03
CA LEU A 89 4.59 1.32 -8.37
C LEU A 89 4.44 2.51 -9.33
N GLU A 90 4.31 3.74 -8.83
CA GLU A 90 4.18 4.94 -9.68
C GLU A 90 5.29 5.07 -10.74
N THR A 91 6.49 4.55 -10.46
CA THR A 91 7.65 4.61 -11.35
C THR A 91 8.21 3.23 -11.71
N HIS A 92 7.52 2.15 -11.35
CA HIS A 92 8.02 0.79 -11.56
C HIS A 92 7.48 0.22 -12.89
N PRO A 93 8.30 -0.49 -13.68
CA PRO A 93 7.84 -1.12 -14.93
C PRO A 93 6.71 -2.13 -14.74
N ALA A 94 6.59 -2.71 -13.54
CA ALA A 94 5.53 -3.66 -13.18
C ALA A 94 4.21 -3.00 -12.73
N ALA A 95 4.06 -1.68 -12.92
CA ALA A 95 2.81 -0.99 -12.62
C ALA A 95 1.63 -1.63 -13.38
N GLY A 96 0.53 -1.90 -12.66
CA GLY A 96 -0.66 -2.56 -13.21
C GLY A 96 -0.68 -4.09 -13.07
N ALA A 97 0.42 -4.72 -12.65
CA ALA A 97 0.42 -6.14 -12.31
C ALA A 97 -0.36 -6.44 -11.02
N GLY A 98 -0.89 -7.65 -10.90
CA GLY A 98 -1.60 -8.11 -9.70
C GLY A 98 -0.66 -8.30 -8.50
N LEU A 99 -1.19 -8.27 -7.26
CA LEU A 99 -0.36 -8.36 -6.05
C LEU A 99 0.51 -9.62 -6.01
N VAL A 100 -0.08 -10.79 -6.31
CA VAL A 100 0.63 -12.08 -6.29
C VAL A 100 1.73 -12.09 -7.36
N GLU A 101 1.41 -11.65 -8.57
CA GLU A 101 2.39 -11.55 -9.66
C GLU A 101 3.57 -10.64 -9.28
N LEU A 102 3.29 -9.49 -8.66
CA LEU A 102 4.31 -8.59 -8.17
C LEU A 102 5.24 -9.29 -7.17
N ILE A 103 4.69 -9.87 -6.10
CA ILE A 103 5.50 -10.46 -5.02
C ILE A 103 6.20 -11.77 -5.42
N THR A 104 5.72 -12.48 -6.44
CA THR A 104 6.40 -13.67 -6.97
C THR A 104 7.59 -13.29 -7.86
N ASN A 105 7.56 -12.11 -8.49
CA ASN A 105 8.58 -11.67 -9.44
C ASN A 105 9.60 -10.67 -8.85
N VAL A 106 9.46 -10.25 -7.58
CA VAL A 106 10.46 -9.40 -6.95
C VAL A 106 11.80 -10.12 -6.84
N THR A 107 12.88 -9.37 -7.03
CA THR A 107 14.25 -9.82 -6.83
C THR A 107 14.93 -9.01 -5.72
N ASP A 108 16.17 -9.36 -5.35
CA ASP A 108 16.93 -8.65 -4.31
C ASP A 108 17.56 -7.33 -4.77
N ASN A 109 17.02 -6.70 -5.83
CA ASN A 109 17.49 -5.42 -6.32
C ASN A 109 16.84 -4.23 -5.58
N ASP A 110 17.48 -3.06 -5.68
CA ASP A 110 17.02 -1.85 -5.00
C ASP A 110 15.67 -1.33 -5.57
N ALA A 111 15.40 -1.55 -6.85
CA ALA A 111 14.15 -1.12 -7.50
C ALA A 111 12.93 -1.89 -6.95
N ASP A 112 13.11 -3.18 -6.63
CA ASP A 112 12.07 -4.07 -6.13
C ASP A 112 11.86 -3.94 -4.62
N THR A 113 12.79 -3.32 -3.88
CA THR A 113 12.73 -3.24 -2.41
C THR A 113 11.41 -2.62 -1.91
N GLY A 114 10.88 -1.63 -2.63
CA GLY A 114 9.58 -1.02 -2.32
C GLY A 114 8.42 -2.01 -2.47
N ILE A 115 8.42 -2.81 -3.54
CA ILE A 115 7.39 -3.81 -3.84
C ILE A 115 7.55 -5.01 -2.91
N ARG A 116 8.77 -5.52 -2.70
CA ARG A 116 9.04 -6.64 -1.79
C ARG A 116 8.52 -6.35 -0.38
N ASN A 117 8.92 -5.21 0.18
CA ASN A 117 8.60 -4.91 1.58
C ASN A 117 7.14 -4.51 1.79
N ASN A 118 6.55 -3.74 0.86
CA ASN A 118 5.19 -3.23 1.03
C ASN A 118 4.12 -4.08 0.34
N GLY A 119 4.45 -4.74 -0.76
CA GLY A 119 3.64 -5.79 -1.40
C GLY A 119 3.56 -7.02 -0.52
N GLY A 120 4.69 -7.52 -0.02
CA GLY A 120 4.68 -8.60 0.97
C GLY A 120 3.93 -8.20 2.26
N GLY A 121 4.11 -6.96 2.73
CA GLY A 121 3.35 -6.41 3.85
C GLY A 121 1.84 -6.42 3.60
N HIS A 122 1.38 -5.93 2.45
CA HIS A 122 -0.03 -5.94 2.07
C HIS A 122 -0.60 -7.36 1.94
N PHE A 123 0.12 -8.26 1.26
CA PHE A 123 -0.30 -9.65 1.10
C PHE A 123 -0.44 -10.37 2.44
N ASN A 124 0.59 -10.30 3.29
CA ASN A 124 0.61 -10.99 4.58
C ASN A 124 -0.51 -10.49 5.51
N HIS A 125 -0.77 -9.18 5.53
CA HIS A 125 -1.84 -8.65 6.39
C HIS A 125 -3.23 -8.98 5.84
N SER A 126 -3.42 -8.94 4.52
CA SER A 126 -4.70 -9.33 3.91
C SER A 126 -5.07 -10.77 4.27
N MET A 127 -4.11 -11.70 4.18
CA MET A 127 -4.31 -13.08 4.62
C MET A 127 -4.49 -13.19 6.14
N TYR A 128 -3.70 -12.46 6.93
CA TYR A 128 -3.77 -12.49 8.40
C TYR A 128 -5.19 -12.18 8.93
N TRP A 129 -5.89 -11.22 8.33
CA TRP A 129 -7.26 -10.88 8.75
C TRP A 129 -8.28 -11.97 8.41
N GLU A 130 -8.08 -12.71 7.31
CA GLU A 130 -8.98 -13.76 6.83
C GLU A 130 -8.83 -15.08 7.60
N VAL A 131 -7.63 -15.40 8.09
CA VAL A 131 -7.36 -16.67 8.81
C VAL A 131 -7.69 -16.62 10.31
N MET A 132 -8.08 -15.45 10.82
CA MET A 132 -8.57 -15.30 12.20
C MET A 132 -10.10 -15.24 12.21
N ALA A 133 -10.72 -15.81 13.24
CA ALA A 133 -12.17 -15.80 13.39
C ALA A 133 -12.58 -15.64 14.86
N PRO A 134 -13.55 -14.75 15.17
CA PRO A 134 -14.18 -14.69 16.49
C PRO A 134 -14.81 -16.04 16.84
N GLY A 135 -14.39 -16.64 17.96
CA GLY A 135 -14.90 -17.96 18.38
C GLY A 135 -14.57 -19.10 17.40
N GLY A 136 -13.42 -19.02 16.71
CA GLY A 136 -12.94 -20.04 15.79
C GLY A 136 -12.84 -21.46 16.40
N PRO A 137 -12.63 -22.50 15.57
CA PRO A 137 -12.62 -23.88 16.03
C PRO A 137 -11.43 -24.16 16.97
N GLU A 138 -11.60 -25.08 17.91
CA GLU A 138 -10.53 -25.50 18.83
C GLU A 138 -9.37 -26.23 18.12
N ALA A 139 -9.67 -26.90 17.00
CA ALA A 139 -8.68 -27.62 16.20
C ALA A 139 -9.10 -27.66 14.71
N PRO A 140 -8.13 -27.75 13.77
CA PRO A 140 -8.43 -28.02 12.38
C PRO A 140 -9.07 -29.40 12.21
N SER A 141 -9.99 -29.51 11.25
CA SER A 141 -10.72 -30.75 10.96
C SER A 141 -10.65 -31.11 9.47
N GLY A 142 -11.04 -32.33 9.13
CA GLY A 142 -11.02 -32.81 7.74
C GLY A 142 -9.59 -32.92 7.20
N GLU A 143 -9.42 -32.68 5.90
CA GLU A 143 -8.14 -32.88 5.20
C GLU A 143 -6.97 -32.12 5.84
N LEU A 144 -7.21 -30.92 6.39
CA LEU A 144 -6.17 -30.15 7.07
C LEU A 144 -5.73 -30.80 8.39
N GLY A 145 -6.69 -31.28 9.18
CA GLY A 145 -6.40 -31.98 10.44
C GLY A 145 -5.63 -33.28 10.19
N ASP A 146 -6.08 -34.06 9.20
CA ASP A 146 -5.42 -35.31 8.80
C ASP A 146 -4.00 -35.06 8.29
N ALA A 147 -3.79 -34.00 7.49
CA ALA A 147 -2.47 -33.62 7.00
C ALA A 147 -1.52 -33.21 8.13
N ILE A 148 -2.01 -32.48 9.14
CA ILE A 148 -1.21 -32.11 10.32
C ILE A 148 -0.80 -33.36 11.10
N THR A 149 -1.74 -34.26 11.41
CA THR A 149 -1.43 -35.52 12.09
C THR A 149 -0.45 -36.37 11.29
N ALA A 150 -0.59 -36.45 9.97
CA ALA A 150 0.31 -37.23 9.12
C ALA A 150 1.75 -36.66 9.08
N ALA A 151 1.90 -35.34 9.05
CA ALA A 151 3.20 -34.68 8.93
C ALA A 151 3.92 -34.50 10.28
N PHE A 152 3.17 -34.23 11.35
CA PHE A 152 3.70 -33.82 12.65
C PHE A 152 3.35 -34.79 13.78
N GLY A 153 2.57 -35.84 13.51
CA GLY A 153 2.16 -36.85 14.50
C GLY A 153 0.95 -36.43 15.34
N SER A 154 0.87 -35.17 15.77
CA SER A 154 -0.30 -34.63 16.48
C SER A 154 -0.41 -33.11 16.35
N MET A 155 -1.58 -32.55 16.70
CA MET A 155 -1.77 -31.09 16.77
C MET A 155 -0.90 -30.45 17.86
N GLU A 156 -0.67 -31.16 18.97
CA GLU A 156 0.16 -30.65 20.08
C GLU A 156 1.62 -30.49 19.64
N GLU A 157 2.18 -31.51 18.98
CA GLU A 157 3.54 -31.46 18.40
C GLU A 157 3.68 -30.41 17.30
N PHE A 158 2.61 -30.12 16.54
CA PHE A 158 2.64 -29.07 15.52
C PHE A 158 2.74 -27.65 16.13
N MET A 159 2.19 -27.44 17.33
CA MET A 159 2.15 -26.11 17.98
C MET A 159 3.41 -25.76 18.78
N THR A 160 4.32 -26.72 19.00
CA THR A 160 5.56 -26.55 19.76
C THR A 160 6.77 -26.32 18.87
#